data_AF-A0A7C3K1K1-F1
#
_entry.id   AF-A0A7C3K1K1-F1
#
_cell.length_a   1.000
_cell.length_b   1.000
_cell.length_c   1.000
_cell.angle_alpha   90.00
_cell.angle_beta   90.00
_cell.angle_gamma   90.00
#
_symmetry.space_group_name_H-M   'P 1'
#
loop_
_entity.id
_entity.type
_entity.pdbx_description
1 polymer ?
#
loop_
_entity_poly.entity_id
_entity_poly.type
_entity_poly.pdbx_seq_one_letter_code
_entity_poly.pdbx_strand_id
1 'polypeptide(L)'
;MVAVEDYLKSTGNKADPDHSLFQGLGKHGPYEERPLTPKAVDYLIKSLVKKALTQKRVHPHVVRHTFATTLLDNGNDLKTVQALMGHSHIRTMEAYLHSTDDRKVEAIQSLQFG
;
A
#
# COMPACT_ATOMS: atom_id res chain seq x y z
N MET A 1 11.37 1.26 9.25
CA MET A 1 11.05 1.54 10.67
C MET A 1 11.28 3.00 11.04
N VAL A 2 12.35 3.64 10.57
CA VAL A 2 12.69 5.05 10.86
C VAL A 2 11.51 6.05 10.71
N ALA A 3 10.73 5.97 9.64
CA ALA A 3 9.66 6.94 9.38
C ALA A 3 8.51 6.94 10.41
N VAL A 4 8.15 5.77 10.96
CA VAL A 4 7.08 5.68 11.99
C VAL A 4 7.61 6.21 13.32
N GLU A 5 8.86 5.89 13.66
CA GLU A 5 9.51 6.40 14.87
C GLU A 5 9.64 7.93 14.83
N ASP A 6 10.03 8.49 13.68
CA ASP A 6 10.10 9.95 13.50
C ASP A 6 8.72 10.61 13.59
N TYR A 7 7.70 9.96 13.03
CA TYR A 7 6.31 10.41 13.17
C TYR A 7 5.88 10.45 14.65
N LEU A 8 6.10 9.37 15.40
CA LEU A 8 5.75 9.28 16.83
C LEU A 8 6.46 10.37 17.64
N LYS A 9 7.75 10.60 17.38
CA LYS A 9 8.52 11.68 18.02
C LYS A 9 7.94 13.06 17.68
N SER A 10 7.59 13.31 16.42
CA SER A 10 7.08 14.62 15.97
C SER A 10 5.66 14.93 16.43
N THR A 11 4.86 13.90 16.71
CA THR A 11 3.47 14.04 17.17
C THR A 11 3.33 13.98 18.68
N GLY A 12 4.38 13.54 19.39
CA GLY A 12 4.32 13.24 20.83
C GLY A 12 3.48 11.99 21.14
N ASN A 13 3.05 11.25 20.12
CA ASN A 13 2.30 10.02 20.28
C ASN A 13 3.22 8.92 20.79
N LYS A 14 2.88 8.32 21.94
CA LYS A 14 3.66 7.25 22.58
C LYS A 14 3.33 5.84 22.06
N ALA A 15 2.54 5.73 21.00
CA ALA A 15 1.98 4.47 20.50
C ALA A 15 1.23 3.69 21.60
N ASP A 16 0.45 4.43 22.40
CA ASP A 16 -0.41 3.86 23.43
C ASP A 16 -1.47 2.95 22.76
N PRO A 17 -1.67 1.70 23.22
CA PRO A 17 -2.69 0.79 22.70
C PRO A 17 -4.11 1.38 22.67
N ASP A 18 -4.43 2.29 23.58
CA ASP A 18 -5.77 2.89 23.68
C ASP A 18 -5.95 4.10 22.75
N HIS A 19 -4.88 4.55 22.08
CA HIS A 19 -4.88 5.72 21.23
C HIS A 19 -4.65 5.35 19.75
N SER A 20 -5.20 6.17 18.85
CA SER A 20 -4.95 6.00 17.42
C SER A 20 -3.48 6.26 17.10
N LEU A 21 -2.85 5.30 16.39
CA LEU A 21 -1.46 5.44 15.95
C LEU A 21 -1.27 6.68 15.06
N PHE A 22 -2.19 6.90 14.11
CA PHE A 22 -2.17 8.07 13.23
C PHE A 22 -3.24 9.07 13.64
N GLN A 23 -2.79 10.26 14.00
CA GLN A 23 -3.61 11.38 14.45
C GLN A 23 -3.95 12.33 13.30
N GLY A 24 -5.17 12.87 13.32
CA GLY A 24 -5.64 13.86 12.35
C GLY A 24 -4.99 15.23 12.57
N LEU A 25 -4.71 15.95 11.50
CA LEU A 25 -4.20 17.33 11.57
C LEU A 25 -5.34 18.30 11.88
N GLY A 26 -5.19 19.12 12.91
CA GLY A 26 -6.13 20.19 13.24
C GLY A 26 -6.13 21.31 12.20
N LYS A 27 -7.17 22.16 12.25
CA LYS A 27 -7.39 23.25 11.27
C LYS A 27 -6.21 24.25 11.19
N HIS A 28 -5.37 24.31 12.22
CA HIS A 28 -4.28 25.27 12.36
C HIS A 28 -2.89 24.64 12.48
N GLY A 29 -2.74 23.36 12.10
CA GLY A 29 -1.43 22.70 12.01
C GLY A 29 -0.97 21.82 13.18
N PRO A 30 -1.50 21.87 14.42
CA PRO A 30 -1.14 20.85 15.40
C PRO A 30 -1.87 19.54 15.11
N TYR A 31 -1.28 18.41 15.50
CA TYR A 31 -1.99 17.13 15.52
C TYR A 31 -3.03 17.17 16.64
N GLU A 32 -4.23 16.67 16.35
CA GLU A 32 -5.30 16.51 17.32
C GLU A 32 -5.40 15.02 17.67
N GLU A 33 -5.76 14.69 18.91
CA GLU A 33 -5.99 13.31 19.39
C GLU A 33 -7.29 12.72 18.82
N ARG A 34 -7.38 12.72 17.49
CA ARG A 34 -8.48 12.18 16.70
C ARG A 34 -7.92 11.22 15.67
N PRO A 35 -8.64 10.11 15.36
CA PRO A 35 -8.19 9.18 14.34
C PRO A 35 -8.04 9.87 12.97
N LEU A 36 -6.96 9.54 12.26
CA LEU A 36 -6.81 9.95 10.86
C LEU A 36 -7.92 9.30 10.02
N THR A 37 -8.67 10.11 9.27
CA THR A 37 -9.78 9.61 8.45
C THR A 37 -9.27 9.04 7.11
N PRO A 38 -9.98 8.06 6.50
CA PRO A 38 -9.63 7.56 5.16
C PRO A 38 -9.55 8.66 4.10
N LYS A 39 -10.43 9.67 4.19
CA LYS A 39 -10.43 10.83 3.30
C LYS A 39 -9.15 11.67 3.47
N ALA A 40 -8.68 11.84 4.71
CA ALA A 40 -7.43 12.54 4.97
C ALA A 40 -6.23 11.79 4.38
N VAL A 41 -6.21 10.45 4.48
CA VAL A 41 -5.17 9.63 3.82
C VAL A 41 -5.17 9.84 2.30
N ASP A 42 -6.34 9.83 1.66
CA ASP A 42 -6.46 10.08 0.22
C ASP A 42 -5.95 11.48 -0.17
N TYR A 43 -6.29 12.52 0.60
CA TYR A 43 -5.74 13.87 0.39
C TYR A 43 -4.23 13.95 0.56
N LEU A 44 -3.68 13.29 1.59
CA LEU A 44 -2.23 13.26 1.84
C LEU A 44 -1.50 12.62 0.65
N ILE A 45 -1.97 11.46 0.19
CA ILE A 45 -1.40 10.77 -0.98
C ILE A 45 -1.50 11.66 -2.22
N LYS A 46 -2.66 12.25 -2.50
CA LYS A 46 -2.82 13.17 -3.65
C LYS A 46 -1.87 14.37 -3.59
N SER A 47 -1.67 14.94 -2.41
CA SER A 47 -0.73 16.06 -2.20
C SER A 47 0.71 15.64 -2.50
N LEU A 48 1.14 14.49 -1.98
CA LEU A 48 2.48 13.93 -2.23
C LEU A 48 2.69 13.62 -3.72
N VAL A 49 1.69 13.00 -4.36
CA VAL A 49 1.71 12.65 -5.77
C VAL A 49 1.79 13.90 -6.64
N LYS A 50 1.02 14.95 -6.33
CA LYS A 50 1.12 16.23 -7.04
C LYS A 50 2.53 16.84 -6.95
N LYS A 51 3.23 16.65 -5.83
CA LYS A 51 4.60 17.15 -5.62
C LYS A 51 5.67 16.28 -6.29
N ALA A 52 5.48 14.96 -6.32
CA ALA A 52 6.51 14.01 -6.74
C ALA A 52 6.29 13.42 -8.15
N LEU A 53 5.05 13.37 -8.63
CA LEU A 53 4.61 12.65 -9.82
C LEU A 53 3.61 13.51 -10.61
N THR A 54 4.10 14.28 -11.57
CA THR A 54 3.35 15.34 -12.24
C THR A 54 2.12 14.85 -13.04
N GLN A 55 2.01 13.55 -13.35
CA GLN A 55 0.97 13.03 -14.26
C GLN A 55 0.31 11.70 -13.87
N LYS A 56 0.61 11.10 -12.70
CA LYS A 56 0.00 9.81 -12.31
C LYS A 56 -1.11 9.97 -11.28
N ARG A 57 -2.24 9.27 -11.48
CA ARG A 57 -3.30 9.16 -10.47
C ARG A 57 -2.98 8.03 -9.51
N VAL A 58 -2.40 8.35 -8.35
CA VAL A 58 -2.11 7.39 -7.29
C VAL A 58 -3.04 7.65 -6.10
N HIS A 59 -3.61 6.57 -5.56
CA HIS A 59 -4.52 6.54 -4.43
C HIS A 59 -4.24 5.27 -3.60
N PRO A 60 -4.78 5.11 -2.37
CA PRO A 60 -4.40 4.00 -1.48
C PRO A 60 -4.42 2.60 -2.12
N HIS A 61 -5.44 2.31 -2.94
CA HIS A 61 -5.56 1.01 -3.59
C HIS A 61 -4.48 0.75 -4.64
N VAL A 62 -3.99 1.77 -5.35
CA VAL A 62 -2.88 1.62 -6.31
C VAL A 62 -1.60 1.26 -5.59
N VAL A 63 -1.32 1.89 -4.45
CA VAL A 63 -0.14 1.56 -3.62
C VAL A 63 -0.20 0.10 -3.18
N ARG A 64 -1.36 -0.35 -2.71
CA ARG A 64 -1.60 -1.75 -2.32
C ARG A 64 -1.45 -2.72 -3.50
N HIS A 65 -1.93 -2.34 -4.69
CA HIS A 65 -1.81 -3.16 -5.90
C HIS A 65 -0.36 -3.29 -6.35
N THR A 66 0.38 -2.18 -6.42
CA THR A 66 1.80 -2.20 -6.77
C THR A 66 2.62 -3.05 -5.81
N PHE A 67 2.33 -3.03 -4.51
CA PHE A 67 2.98 -3.93 -3.55
C PHE A 67 2.74 -5.40 -3.90
N ALA A 68 1.49 -5.78 -4.17
CA ALA A 68 1.13 -7.15 -4.50
C ALA A 68 1.73 -7.62 -5.82
N THR A 69 1.60 -6.82 -6.90
CA THR A 69 2.18 -7.16 -8.21
C THR A 69 3.69 -7.26 -8.12
N THR A 70 4.36 -6.32 -7.44
CA THR A 70 5.83 -6.36 -7.29
C THR A 70 6.32 -7.63 -6.59
N LEU A 71 5.60 -8.10 -5.57
CA LEU A 71 5.96 -9.34 -4.88
C LEU A 71 5.76 -10.58 -5.77
N LEU A 72 4.61 -10.67 -6.44
CA LEU A 72 4.37 -11.72 -7.43
C LEU A 72 5.40 -11.65 -8.56
N ASP A 73 5.77 -10.42 -8.94
CA ASP A 73 6.68 -10.17 -10.04
C ASP A 73 8.07 -10.72 -9.76
N ASN A 74 8.50 -10.60 -8.50
CA ASN A 74 9.74 -11.14 -7.97
C ASN A 74 9.65 -12.64 -7.60
N GLY A 75 8.60 -13.35 -8.03
CA GLY A 75 8.48 -14.80 -7.88
C GLY A 75 7.97 -15.27 -6.51
N ASN A 76 7.42 -14.38 -5.68
CA ASN A 76 6.76 -14.81 -4.45
C ASN A 76 5.44 -15.49 -4.80
N ASP A 77 5.10 -16.56 -4.09
CA ASP A 77 3.85 -17.27 -4.32
C ASP A 77 2.64 -16.46 -3.80
N LEU A 78 1.47 -16.75 -4.39
CA LEU A 78 0.24 -16.04 -4.10
C LEU A 78 -0.18 -16.12 -2.62
N LYS A 79 0.06 -17.25 -1.94
CA LYS A 79 -0.34 -17.41 -0.53
C LYS A 79 0.52 -16.55 0.38
N THR A 80 1.82 -16.47 0.09
CA THR A 80 2.75 -15.58 0.80
C THR A 80 2.34 -14.11 0.62
N VAL A 81 2.05 -13.67 -0.60
CA VAL A 81 1.59 -12.30 -0.87
C VAL A 81 0.27 -12.01 -0.15
N GLN A 82 -0.68 -12.96 -0.15
CA GLN A 82 -1.95 -12.84 0.57
C GLN A 82 -1.77 -12.68 2.09
N ALA A 83 -0.89 -13.48 2.70
CA ALA A 83 -0.61 -13.40 4.12
C ALA A 83 -0.01 -12.04 4.50
N LEU A 84 0.94 -11.54 3.70
CA LEU A 84 1.59 -10.24 3.90
C LEU A 84 0.63 -9.05 3.78
N MET A 85 -0.41 -9.16 2.94
CA MET A 85 -1.41 -8.11 2.79
C MET A 85 -2.46 -8.10 3.91
N GLY A 86 -2.48 -9.11 4.77
CA GLY A 86 -3.36 -9.19 5.94
C GLY A 86 -4.83 -9.40 5.56
N HIS A 87 -5.20 -10.63 5.19
CA HIS A 87 -6.57 -11.21 5.18
C HIS A 87 -7.76 -10.38 4.63
N SER A 88 -7.58 -9.28 3.90
CA SER A 88 -8.70 -8.49 3.38
C SER A 88 -9.30 -9.13 2.11
N HIS A 89 -10.35 -9.94 2.29
CA HIS A 89 -11.27 -10.45 1.27
C HIS A 89 -10.69 -10.87 -0.09
N ILE A 90 -10.76 -12.19 -0.32
CA ILE A 90 -10.50 -12.96 -1.56
C ILE A 90 -11.24 -12.45 -2.83
N ARG A 91 -12.10 -11.42 -2.74
CA ARG A 91 -12.94 -10.95 -3.84
C ARG A 91 -12.24 -10.11 -4.92
N THR A 92 -10.94 -9.82 -4.81
CA THR A 92 -10.21 -9.03 -5.82
C THR A 92 -8.87 -9.66 -6.24
N MET A 93 -8.68 -10.97 -5.97
CA MET A 93 -7.44 -11.65 -6.37
C MET A 93 -7.43 -12.10 -7.85
N GLU A 94 -8.60 -12.14 -8.50
CA GLU A 94 -8.75 -12.52 -9.91
C GLU A 94 -7.95 -11.61 -10.84
N ALA A 95 -7.87 -10.31 -10.55
CA ALA A 95 -7.06 -9.37 -11.33
C ALA A 95 -5.55 -9.71 -11.28
N TYR A 96 -5.05 -10.32 -10.19
CA TYR A 96 -3.66 -10.77 -10.11
C TYR A 96 -3.41 -12.11 -10.79
N LEU A 97 -4.44 -12.97 -10.87
CA LEU A 97 -4.34 -14.25 -11.59
C LEU A 97 -4.09 -14.00 -13.08
N HIS A 98 -4.77 -13.03 -13.70
CA HIS A 98 -4.54 -12.68 -15.11
C HIS A 98 -3.06 -12.32 -15.38
N SER A 99 -2.45 -11.50 -14.52
CA SER A 99 -1.02 -11.15 -14.64
C SER A 99 -0.06 -12.33 -14.41
N THR A 100 -0.49 -13.35 -13.67
CA THR A 100 0.30 -14.56 -13.43
C THR A 100 0.15 -15.56 -14.59
N ASP A 101 -1.02 -15.59 -15.24
CA ASP A 101 -1.27 -16.45 -16.41
C ASP A 101 -0.46 -16.00 -17.63
N ASP A 102 -0.27 -14.70 -17.85
CA ASP A 102 0.64 -14.19 -18.91
C ASP A 102 2.06 -14.77 -18.76
N ARG A 103 2.55 -14.90 -17.53
CA ARG A 103 3.87 -15.51 -17.23
C ARG A 103 3.90 -17.01 -17.47
N LYS A 104 2.79 -17.72 -17.24
CA LYS A 104 2.71 -19.15 -17.56
C LYS A 104 2.76 -19.36 -19.07
N VAL A 105 2.11 -18.47 -19.83
CA VAL A 105 2.16 -18.50 -21.30
C VAL A 105 3.60 -18.23 -21.77
N GLU A 106 4.29 -17.23 -21.24
CA GLU A 106 5.71 -16.98 -21.55
C GLU A 106 6.64 -18.13 -21.13
N ALA A 107 6.41 -18.75 -19.96
CA ALA A 107 7.17 -19.91 -19.50
C ALA A 107 6.97 -21.12 -20.43
N ILE A 108 5.74 -21.35 -20.93
CA ILE A 108 5.46 -22.41 -21.90
C ILE A 108 6.07 -22.08 -23.27
N GLN A 109 6.07 -20.80 -23.68
CA GLN A 109 6.68 -20.36 -24.95
C GLN A 109 8.21 -20.46 -24.91
N SER A 110 8.85 -20.16 -23.78
CA SER A 110 10.29 -20.34 -23.60
C SER A 110 10.72 -21.81 -23.51
N LEU A 111 9.79 -22.73 -23.25
CA LEU A 111 10.00 -24.18 -23.35
C LEU A 111 9.89 -24.71 -24.78
N GLN A 112 9.62 -23.86 -25.79
CA GLN A 112 9.66 -24.30 -27.19
C GLN A 112 11.11 -24.60 -27.59
N PHE A 113 11.36 -25.91 -27.70
CA PHE A 113 12.52 -26.55 -28.29
C PHE A 113 13.00 -25.81 -29.55
N GLY A 114 14.19 -25.20 -29.45
CA GLY A 114 15.06 -24.98 -30.60
C GLY A 114 15.67 -26.29 -31.07
#